data_AF-A0A3S4FTF9-F1
#
_entry.id   AF-A0A3S4FTF9-F1
#
_cell.length_a   1.000
_cell.length_b   1.000
_cell.length_c   1.000
_cell.angle_alpha   90.00
_cell.angle_beta   90.00
_cell.angle_gamma   90.00
#
_symmetry.space_group_name_H-M   'P 1'
#
loop_
_entity.id
_entity.type
_entity.pdbx_description
1 polymer ?
#
loop_
_entity_poly.entity_id
_entity_poly.type
_entity_poly.pdbx_seq_one_letter_code
_entity_poly.pdbx_strand_id
1 'polypeptide(L)' 'MQVEDYMNETPLRLLEMLTQTREDLWRAAQALTERGVTRIILTGSGTSYHGALTARAFMQRWCALPVDVCWPFYA' A
#
# COMPACT_ATOMS: atom_id res chain seq x y z
N MET A 1 -9.56 -6.27 -24.26
CA MET A 1 -8.49 -5.42 -23.72
C MET A 1 -7.23 -6.24 -23.71
N GLN A 2 -6.20 -5.81 -24.44
CA GLN A 2 -4.91 -6.49 -24.51
C GLN A 2 -3.96 -5.93 -23.45
N VAL A 3 -2.87 -6.63 -23.16
CA VAL A 3 -1.86 -6.18 -22.16
C VAL A 3 -1.29 -4.80 -22.52
N GLU A 4 -1.10 -4.55 -23.82
CA GLU A 4 -0.58 -3.28 -24.34
C GLU A 4 -1.48 -2.08 -23.99
N ASP A 5 -2.81 -2.26 -24.00
CA ASP A 5 -3.76 -1.22 -23.60
C ASP A 5 -3.52 -0.80 -22.15
N TYR A 6 -3.37 -1.77 -21.25
CA TYR A 6 -3.08 -1.51 -19.83
C TYR A 6 -1.74 -0.79 -19.63
N MET A 7 -0.71 -1.20 -20.37
CA MET A 7 0.61 -0.57 -20.28
C MET A 7 0.56 0.89 -20.72
N ASN A 8 -0.19 1.20 -21.78
CA ASN A 8 -0.35 2.55 -22.30
C ASN A 8 -1.20 3.45 -21.38
N GLU A 9 -2.23 2.90 -20.72
CA GLU A 9 -3.06 3.67 -19.77
C GLU A 9 -2.40 3.86 -18.40
N THR A 10 -1.50 2.96 -18.00
CA THR A 10 -0.90 2.95 -16.65
C THR A 10 -0.33 4.31 -16.21
N PRO A 11 0.47 5.03 -17.03
CA PRO A 11 1.02 6.32 -16.63
C PRO A 11 -0.06 7.34 -16.25
N LEU A 12 -1.13 7.44 -17.04
CA LEU A 12 -2.22 8.37 -16.79
C LEU A 12 -2.97 8.01 -15.50
N ARG A 13 -3.26 6.72 -15.29
CA ARG A 13 -3.93 6.25 -14.07
C ARG A 13 -3.12 6.55 -12.81
N LEU A 14 -1.80 6.40 -12.86
CA LEU A 14 -0.93 6.74 -11.75
C LEU A 14 -0.87 8.25 -11.48
N LEU A 15 -0.90 9.09 -12.52
CA LEU A 15 -0.97 10.55 -12.36
C LEU A 15 -2.29 10.99 -11.72
N GLU A 16 -3.42 10.41 -12.13
CA GLU A 16 -4.74 10.68 -11.54
C GLU A 16 -4.77 10.35 -10.03
N MET A 17 -4.07 9.29 -9.60
CA MET A 17 -4.02 8.93 -8.18
C MET A 17 -3.35 10.00 -7.30
N LEU A 18 -2.47 10.83 -7.85
CA LEU A 18 -1.76 11.87 -7.10
C LEU A 18 -2.62 13.10 -6.80
N THR A 19 -3.68 13.33 -7.58
CA THR A 19 -4.55 14.52 -7.45
C THR A 19 -5.85 14.23 -6.70
N GLN A 20 -6.11 12.96 -6.38
CA GLN A 20 -7.29 12.55 -5.64
C GLN A 20 -7.18 12.90 -4.16
N THR A 21 -8.23 13.47 -3.60
CA THR A 21 -8.40 13.55 -2.14
C THR A 21 -8.67 12.15 -1.58
N ARG A 22 -7.82 11.70 -0.65
CA ARG A 22 -7.88 10.36 -0.05
C ARG A 22 -8.20 10.41 1.45
N GLU A 23 -9.41 10.88 1.77
CA GLU A 23 -9.93 10.94 3.15
C GLU A 23 -9.95 9.59 3.86
N ASP A 24 -10.09 8.50 3.09
CA ASP A 24 -9.98 7.14 3.56
C ASP A 24 -8.60 6.84 4.15
N LEU A 25 -7.53 7.27 3.47
CA LEU A 25 -6.15 7.11 3.96
C LEU A 25 -5.88 7.99 5.18
N TRP A 26 -6.40 9.22 5.20
CA TRP A 26 -6.25 10.13 6.35
C TRP A 26 -6.91 9.59 7.61
N ARG A 27 -8.14 9.05 7.51
CA ARG A 27 -8.82 8.42 8.65
C ARG A 27 -8.07 7.20 9.17
N ALA A 28 -7.49 6.40 8.28
CA ALA A 28 -6.66 5.26 8.68
C ALA A 28 -5.39 5.70 9.41
N ALA A 29 -4.70 6.74 8.93
CA ALA A 29 -3.51 7.30 9.59
C ALA A 29 -3.82 7.90 10.97
N GLN A 30 -4.96 8.59 11.09
CA GLN A 30 -5.46 9.10 12.37
C GLN A 30 -5.70 7.95 13.35
N ALA A 31 -6.45 6.91 12.94
CA ALA A 31 -6.72 5.76 13.79
C ALA A 31 -5.45 4.99 14.18
N LEU A 32 -4.47 4.88 13.28
CA LEU A 32 -3.17 4.27 13.54
C LEU A 32 -2.44 5.00 14.68
N THR A 33 -2.51 6.33 14.69
CA THR A 33 -1.88 7.18 15.71
C THR A 33 -2.65 7.14 17.03
N GLU A 34 -3.95 7.40 17.00
CA GLU A 34 -4.80 7.54 18.20
C GLU A 34 -4.97 6.23 18.97
N ARG A 35 -4.92 5.09 18.27
CA ARG A 35 -5.06 3.76 18.89
C ARG A 35 -3.72 3.15 19.30
N GLY A 36 -2.62 3.88 19.16
CA GLY A 36 -1.29 3.43 19.59
C GLY A 36 -0.79 2.18 18.85
N VAL A 37 -1.05 2.09 17.54
CA VAL A 37 -0.59 0.96 16.71
C VAL A 37 0.93 0.96 16.64
N THR A 38 1.54 -0.19 16.88
CA THR A 38 3.01 -0.33 17.01
C THR A 38 3.70 -0.98 15.81
N ARG A 39 2.94 -1.53 14.85
CA ARG A 39 3.45 -2.11 13.60
C ARG A 39 2.35 -2.20 12.53
N ILE A 40 2.75 -2.31 11.27
CA ILE A 40 1.85 -2.55 10.13
C ILE A 40 2.12 -3.96 9.58
N ILE A 41 1.08 -4.74 9.33
CA ILE A 41 1.19 -6.07 8.71
C ILE A 41 0.46 -6.02 7.37
N LEU A 42 1.21 -6.18 6.28
CA LEU A 42 0.66 -6.32 4.93
C LEU A 42 0.61 -7.81 4.59
N THR A 43 -0.58 -8.36 4.43
CA THR A 43 -0.78 -9.78 4.13
C THR A 43 -1.47 -9.99 2.79
N GLY A 44 -0.99 -10.94 1.99
CA GLY A 44 -1.55 -11.24 0.67
C GLY A 44 -0.79 -12.31 -0.10
N SER A 45 -1.29 -12.63 -1.30
CA SER A 45 -0.71 -13.65 -2.20
C SER A 45 -0.54 -13.09 -3.61
N GLY A 46 0.33 -13.70 -4.42
CA GLY A 46 0.52 -13.31 -5.82
C GLY A 46 0.98 -11.86 -5.98
N THR A 47 0.40 -11.12 -6.94
CA THR A 47 0.76 -9.71 -7.21
C THR A 47 0.60 -8.81 -5.99
N SER A 48 -0.40 -9.06 -5.14
CA SER A 48 -0.61 -8.28 -3.91
C SER A 48 0.56 -8.42 -2.93
N TYR A 49 1.09 -9.63 -2.77
CA TYR A 49 2.28 -9.90 -1.96
C TYR A 49 3.52 -9.15 -2.51
N HIS A 50 3.73 -9.20 -3.82
CA HIS A 50 4.85 -8.49 -4.46
C HIS A 50 4.71 -6.96 -4.39
N GLY A 51 3.49 -6.43 -4.46
CA GLY A 51 3.20 -5.02 -4.23
C GLY A 51 3.57 -4.58 -2.81
N ALA A 52 3.17 -5.38 -1.81
CA ALA A 52 3.53 -5.14 -0.41
C ALA A 52 5.06 -5.20 -0.19
N LEU A 53 5.75 -6.19 -0.78
CA LEU A 53 7.21 -6.28 -0.72
C LEU A 53 7.89 -5.04 -1.32
N THR A 54 7.42 -4.59 -2.49
CA THR A 54 7.94 -3.40 -3.18
C THR A 54 7.78 -2.14 -2.32
N ALA A 55 6.62 -1.96 -1.68
CA ALA A 55 6.31 -0.76 -0.90
C ALA A 55 6.91 -0.77 0.52
N ARG A 56 7.34 -1.93 1.05
CA ARG A 56 7.73 -2.12 2.46
C ARG A 56 8.71 -1.07 2.96
N ALA A 57 9.83 -0.88 2.26
CA ALA A 57 10.89 0.04 2.71
C ALA A 57 10.42 1.51 2.75
N PHE A 58 9.57 1.90 1.80
CA PHE A 58 8.97 3.23 1.77
C PHE A 58 8.03 3.43 2.96
N MET A 59 7.16 2.45 3.23
CA MET A 59 6.24 2.50 4.36
C MET A 59 6.98 2.50 5.70
N GLN A 60 8.02 1.68 5.87
CA GLN A 60 8.82 1.68 7.11
C GLN A 60 9.40 3.07 7.42
N ARG A 61 9.93 3.75 6.41
CA ARG A 61 10.50 5.09 6.58
C ARG A 61 9.45 6.12 6.98
N TRP A 62 8.32 6.16 6.28
CA TRP A 62 7.35 7.24 6.42
C TRP A 62 6.29 7.00 7.49
N CYS A 63 5.96 5.74 7.77
CA CYS A 63 5.10 5.40 8.90
C CYS A 63 5.86 5.40 10.23
N ALA A 64 7.21 5.38 10.20
CA ALA A 64 8.07 5.26 11.38
C ALA A 64 7.71 4.04 12.28
N LEU A 65 7.21 2.97 11.65
CA LEU A 65 6.81 1.73 12.29
C LEU A 65 7.46 0.53 11.59
N PRO A 66 7.66 -0.59 12.29
CA PRO A 66 7.91 -1.87 11.65
C PRO A 66 6.80 -2.21 10.65
N VAL A 67 7.18 -2.71 9.46
CA VAL A 67 6.23 -3.17 8.43
C VAL A 67 6.60 -4.60 8.04
N ASP A 68 5.71 -5.54 8.35
CA ASP A 68 5.86 -6.94 7.96
C ASP A 68 5.09 -7.21 6.67
N VAL A 69 5.63 -8.14 5.87
CA VAL A 69 4.98 -8.63 4.66
C VAL A 69 4.98 -10.15 4.71
N CYS A 70 3.80 -10.76 4.73
CA CYS A 70 3.63 -12.20 4.87
C CYS A 70 2.53 -12.74 3.96
N TRP A 71 2.56 -14.05 3.71
CA TRP A 71 1.40 -14.74 3.16
C TRP A 71 0.32 -14.88 4.25
N PRO A 72 -0.97 -15.05 3.88
CA PRO A 72 -2.06 -15.08 4.85
C PRO A 72 -1.94 -16.16 5.93
N PHE A 73 -1.33 -17.29 5.62
CA PHE A 73 -1.13 -18.40 6.57
C PHE A 73 0.09 -18.22 7.49
N TYR A 74 0.79 -17.08 7.40
CA TYR A 74 1.88 -16.68 8.29
C TYR A 74 1.61 -15.34 9.00
N ALA A 75 0.39 -14.79 8.88
CA ALA A 75 0.00 -13.51 9.47
C ALA A 75 -0.50 -13.66 10.91
#